data_AF-A0A2E4JR65-F1
#
_entry.id   AF-A0A2E4JR65-F1
#
_cell.length_a   1.000
_cell.length_b   1.000
_cell.length_c   1.000
_cell.angle_alpha   90.00
_cell.angle_beta   90.00
_cell.angle_gamma   90.00
#
_symmetry.space_group_name_H-M   'P 1'
#
loop_
_entity.id
_entity.type
_entity.pdbx_description
1 polymer ?
#
loop_
_entity_poly.entity_id
_entity_poly.type
_entity_poly.pdbx_seq_one_letter_code
_entity_poly.pdbx_strand_id
1 'polypeptide(L)'
;ENSQFFSGIYVVEILEPPDISVHVEIRDPDGTQIISRESNIPFVIDSFDVKNDGLYIMTVENFSSRDVIRVAVALGGQVYSGSVDPMIAVAIPSYIAIIGIIIIISGAAVYYKERLCSGSM
;
A
#
# COMPACT_ATOMS: atom_id res chain seq x y z
N GLU A 1 -24.28 7.98 -20.58
CA GLU A 1 -22.98 8.60 -20.23
C GLU A 1 -22.05 7.50 -19.75
N ASN A 2 -20.88 7.35 -20.37
CA ASN A 2 -19.86 6.41 -19.91
C ASN A 2 -19.03 7.11 -18.84
N SER A 3 -19.43 6.99 -17.57
CA SER A 3 -18.64 7.45 -16.44
C SER A 3 -17.41 6.55 -16.28
N GLN A 4 -16.23 7.06 -16.62
CA GLN A 4 -14.97 6.43 -16.24
C GLN A 4 -14.82 6.54 -14.72
N PHE A 5 -14.58 5.42 -14.06
CA PHE A 5 -14.25 5.39 -12.64
C PHE A 5 -12.75 5.17 -12.49
N PHE A 6 -12.08 6.07 -11.78
CA PHE A 6 -10.69 5.90 -11.37
C PHE A 6 -10.67 5.43 -9.92
N SER A 7 -9.96 4.35 -9.64
CA SER A 7 -9.63 3.93 -8.27
C SER A 7 -8.14 4.07 -8.03
N GLY A 8 -7.74 4.36 -6.81
CA GLY A 8 -6.36 4.24 -6.32
C GLY A 8 -6.20 2.90 -5.61
N ILE A 9 -5.00 2.33 -5.67
CA ILE A 9 -4.59 1.17 -4.89
C ILE A 9 -3.38 1.58 -4.08
N TYR A 10 -3.35 1.17 -2.81
CA TYR A 10 -2.18 1.34 -1.97
C TYR A 10 -1.75 0.01 -1.33
N VAL A 11 -0.43 -0.14 -1.17
CA VAL A 11 0.19 -1.24 -0.42
C VAL A 11 1.12 -0.63 0.62
N VAL A 12 1.02 -1.10 1.85
CA VAL A 12 1.96 -0.80 2.94
C VAL A 12 2.54 -2.12 3.41
N GLU A 13 3.86 -2.25 3.39
CA GLU A 13 4.57 -3.38 4.02
C GLU A 13 5.48 -2.88 5.13
N ILE A 14 5.51 -3.61 6.24
CA ILE A 14 6.35 -3.37 7.41
C ILE A 14 7.40 -4.48 7.50
N LEU A 15 8.68 -4.10 7.38
CA LEU A 15 9.79 -5.06 7.23
C LEU A 15 10.32 -5.66 8.55
N GLU A 16 9.99 -5.08 9.72
CA GLU A 16 10.58 -5.47 11.01
C GLU A 16 9.53 -5.74 12.13
N PRO A 17 8.66 -6.76 12.03
CA PRO A 17 7.76 -7.19 13.11
C PRO A 17 8.52 -8.06 14.13
N PRO A 18 8.40 -7.89 15.46
CA PRO A 18 7.12 -7.96 16.16
C PRO A 18 6.71 -6.68 16.92
N ASP A 19 5.42 -6.63 17.29
CA ASP A 19 4.68 -5.54 17.96
C ASP A 19 4.49 -4.28 17.12
N ILE A 20 3.84 -4.44 15.97
CA ILE A 20 3.54 -3.36 15.04
C ILE A 20 2.14 -2.81 15.29
N SER A 21 2.04 -1.48 15.30
CA SER A 21 0.77 -0.76 15.17
C SER A 21 1.08 0.43 14.28
N VAL A 22 0.44 0.49 13.12
CA VAL A 22 0.58 1.62 12.20
C VAL A 22 -0.78 2.20 11.88
N HIS A 23 -0.83 3.50 11.70
CA HIS A 23 -1.98 4.18 11.13
C HIS A 23 -1.66 4.60 9.71
N VAL A 24 -2.54 4.25 8.78
CA VAL A 24 -2.49 4.64 7.38
C VAL A 24 -3.62 5.61 7.12
N GLU A 25 -3.25 6.80 6.67
CA GLU A 25 -4.18 7.85 6.26
C GLU A 25 -3.93 8.21 4.79
N ILE A 26 -5.00 8.41 4.02
CA ILE A 26 -4.92 9.02 2.69
C ILE A 26 -5.88 10.21 2.65
N ARG A 27 -5.36 11.34 2.18
CA ARG A 27 -6.12 12.57 1.89
C ARG A 27 -6.17 12.85 0.40
N ASP A 28 -7.31 13.36 -0.03
CA ASP A 28 -7.51 13.86 -1.38
C ASP A 28 -6.88 15.26 -1.60
N PRO A 29 -6.89 15.79 -2.83
CA PRO A 29 -6.29 17.09 -3.15
C PRO A 29 -6.92 18.28 -2.40
N ASP A 30 -8.17 18.14 -1.96
CA ASP A 30 -8.88 19.15 -1.17
C ASP A 30 -8.56 19.04 0.33
N GLY A 31 -7.77 18.03 0.72
CA GLY A 31 -7.40 17.72 2.10
C GLY A 31 -8.42 16.86 2.84
N THR A 32 -9.45 16.36 2.16
CA THR A 32 -10.46 15.46 2.71
C THR A 32 -9.83 14.10 2.95
N GLN A 33 -10.00 13.57 4.17
CA GLN A 33 -9.58 12.23 4.50
C GLN A 33 -10.49 11.20 3.80
N ILE A 34 -9.89 10.35 2.97
CA ILE A 34 -10.59 9.29 2.24
C ILE A 34 -10.28 7.90 2.78
N ILE A 35 -9.12 7.72 3.42
CA ILE A 35 -8.73 6.48 4.11
C ILE A 35 -8.18 6.84 5.49
N SER A 36 -8.58 6.05 6.48
CA SER A 36 -8.07 6.07 7.85
C SER A 36 -8.13 4.66 8.39
N ARG A 37 -6.98 4.02 8.60
CA ARG A 37 -6.94 2.62 9.05
C ARG A 37 -5.78 2.38 9.98
N GLU A 38 -6.08 1.77 11.11
CA GLU A 38 -5.07 1.16 11.96
C GLU A 38 -4.81 -0.29 11.49
N SER A 39 -3.55 -0.70 11.51
CA SER A 39 -3.14 -2.06 11.20
C SER A 39 -2.11 -2.55 12.21
N ASN A 40 -2.37 -3.77 12.71
CA ASN A 40 -1.46 -4.51 13.57
C ASN A 40 -0.87 -5.74 12.86
N ILE A 41 -1.02 -5.80 11.53
CA ILE A 41 -0.48 -6.85 10.67
C ILE A 41 0.59 -6.28 9.74
N PRO A 42 1.59 -7.09 9.32
CA PRO A 42 2.80 -6.59 8.66
C PRO A 42 2.58 -6.07 7.25
N PHE A 43 1.36 -6.15 6.72
CA PHE A 43 1.01 -5.58 5.43
C PHE A 43 -0.44 -5.10 5.40
N VAL A 44 -0.71 -4.06 4.61
CA VAL A 44 -2.04 -3.56 4.29
C VAL A 44 -2.11 -3.37 2.78
N ILE A 45 -3.17 -3.89 2.16
CA ILE A 45 -3.48 -3.65 0.75
C ILE A 45 -4.95 -3.22 0.69
N ASP A 46 -5.22 -2.10 0.04
CA ASP A 46 -6.60 -1.67 -0.18
C ASP A 46 -6.73 -0.77 -1.40
N SER A 47 -7.96 -0.49 -1.80
CA SER A 47 -8.30 0.46 -2.85
C SER A 47 -9.19 1.60 -2.34
N PHE A 48 -9.23 2.69 -3.10
CA PHE A 48 -10.08 3.84 -2.82
C PHE A 48 -10.57 4.50 -4.11
N ASP A 49 -11.68 5.20 -4.07
CA ASP A 49 -12.19 5.93 -5.23
C ASP A 49 -11.44 7.26 -5.43
N VAL A 50 -10.96 7.50 -6.64
CA VAL A 50 -10.36 8.78 -7.04
C VAL A 50 -11.49 9.65 -7.59
N LYS A 51 -11.91 10.62 -6.77
CA LYS A 51 -13.01 11.55 -7.11
C LYS A 51 -12.52 12.86 -7.70
N ASN A 52 -11.30 13.26 -7.35
CA ASN A 52 -10.73 14.56 -7.67
C ASN A 52 -9.36 14.36 -8.32
N ASP A 53 -9.11 15.08 -9.42
CA ASP A 53 -7.79 15.12 -10.02
C ASP A 53 -6.85 15.97 -9.15
N GLY A 54 -5.66 15.45 -8.83
CA GLY A 54 -4.65 16.21 -8.07
C GLY A 54 -3.70 15.35 -7.26
N LEU A 55 -3.01 15.99 -6.31
CA LEU A 55 -2.08 15.34 -5.41
C LEU A 55 -2.81 14.71 -4.22
N TYR A 56 -2.74 13.39 -4.12
CA TYR A 56 -3.14 12.65 -2.93
C TYR A 56 -1.96 12.53 -1.97
N ILE A 57 -2.22 12.66 -0.67
CA ILE A 57 -1.19 12.55 0.37
C ILE A 57 -1.48 11.29 1.18
N MET A 58 -0.50 10.40 1.25
CA MET A 58 -0.54 9.23 2.11
C MET A 58 0.40 9.43 3.30
N THR A 59 -0.14 9.27 4.51
CA THR A 59 0.60 9.34 5.77
C THR A 59 0.62 7.96 6.40
N VAL A 60 1.79 7.51 6.82
CA VAL A 60 1.94 6.27 7.62
C VAL A 60 2.58 6.66 8.95
N GLU A 61 1.83 6.50 10.03
CA GLU A 61 2.27 6.80 11.38
C GLU A 61 2.57 5.50 12.14
N ASN A 62 3.68 5.49 12.86
CA ASN A 62 4.07 4.37 13.71
C ASN A 62 3.59 4.61 15.14
N PHE A 63 2.72 3.73 15.64
CA PHE A 63 2.22 3.70 17.02
C PHE A 63 2.86 2.57 17.85
N SER A 64 3.78 1.80 17.27
CA SER A 64 4.54 0.80 18.01
C SER A 64 5.51 1.43 19.01
N SER A 65 5.91 0.62 19.99
CA SER A 65 6.97 0.97 20.94
C SER A 65 8.38 0.90 20.36
N ARG A 66 8.53 0.53 19.08
CA ARG A 66 9.84 0.48 18.41
C ARG A 66 10.14 1.80 17.71
N ASP A 67 11.36 2.27 17.90
CA ASP A 67 11.86 3.53 17.34
C ASP A 67 12.05 3.47 15.81
N VAL A 68 12.21 2.28 15.23
CA VAL A 68 12.48 2.12 13.80
C VAL A 68 11.51 1.10 13.21
N ILE A 69 10.62 1.58 12.33
CA ILE A 69 9.86 0.75 11.40
C ILE A 69 10.27 1.15 9.99
N ARG A 70 10.61 0.17 9.15
CA ARG A 70 10.77 0.39 7.72
C ARG A 70 9.45 0.10 7.03
N VAL A 71 8.98 1.09 6.26
CA VAL A 71 7.73 1.01 5.50
C VAL A 71 8.04 1.08 4.01
N ALA A 72 7.55 0.11 3.26
CA ALA A 72 7.48 0.20 1.81
C ALA A 72 6.06 0.57 1.39
N VAL A 73 5.93 1.60 0.54
CA VAL A 73 4.64 2.09 0.04
C VAL A 73 4.61 2.02 -1.48
N ALA A 74 3.53 1.46 -2.03
CA ALA A 74 3.22 1.56 -3.44
C ALA A 74 1.85 2.21 -3.61
N LEU A 75 1.75 3.18 -4.51
CA LEU A 75 0.51 3.88 -4.88
C LEU A 75 0.36 3.84 -6.39
N GLY A 76 -0.86 3.61 -6.87
CA GLY A 76 -1.15 3.80 -8.28
C GLY A 76 -2.64 3.74 -8.61
N GLY A 77 -2.98 4.11 -9.84
CA GLY A 77 -4.35 4.15 -10.31
C GLY A 77 -4.80 2.83 -10.94
N GLN A 78 -6.10 2.57 -10.91
CA GLN A 78 -6.78 1.55 -11.67
C GLN A 78 -7.92 2.23 -12.42
N VAL A 79 -7.90 2.11 -13.75
CA VAL A 79 -8.89 2.73 -14.62
C VAL A 79 -9.97 1.69 -14.91
N TYR A 80 -11.16 1.88 -14.34
CA TYR A 80 -12.35 1.16 -14.74
C TYR A 80 -13.09 1.98 -15.79
N SER A 81 -12.73 1.78 -17.06
CA SER A 81 -13.52 2.29 -18.16
C SER A 81 -14.30 1.13 -18.79
N GLY A 82 -15.62 1.29 -18.95
CA GLY A 82 -16.46 0.35 -19.71
C GLY A 82 -16.11 0.28 -21.20
N SER A 83 -15.04 0.96 -21.65
CA SER A 83 -14.58 1.02 -23.04
C SER A 83 -13.06 1.23 -23.18
N VAL A 84 -12.25 0.83 -22.20
CA VAL A 84 -10.79 0.70 -22.43
C VAL A 84 -10.49 -0.68 -22.98
N ASP A 85 -9.54 -0.74 -23.91
CA ASP A 85 -8.98 -1.98 -24.43
C ASP A 85 -8.59 -2.89 -23.24
N PRO A 86 -9.13 -4.12 -23.14
CA PRO A 86 -8.94 -4.99 -21.96
C PRO A 86 -7.46 -5.23 -21.63
N MET A 87 -6.57 -5.05 -22.61
CA MET A 87 -5.12 -5.14 -22.42
C MET A 87 -4.57 -4.05 -21.47
N ILE A 88 -5.11 -2.83 -21.51
CA ILE A 88 -4.67 -1.70 -20.65
C ILE A 88 -5.34 -1.79 -19.27
N ALA A 89 -6.61 -2.21 -19.22
CA ALA A 89 -7.36 -2.39 -17.97
C ALA A 89 -6.73 -3.45 -17.04
N VAL A 90 -6.08 -4.47 -17.60
CA VAL A 90 -5.44 -5.55 -16.84
C VAL A 90 -3.96 -5.24 -16.52
N ALA A 91 -3.27 -4.47 -17.36
CA ALA A 91 -1.84 -4.21 -17.22
C ALA A 91 -1.49 -3.35 -15.98
N ILE A 92 -2.29 -2.34 -15.66
CA ILE A 92 -1.99 -1.42 -14.56
C ILE A 92 -2.19 -2.07 -13.17
N PRO A 93 -3.34 -2.73 -12.87
CA PRO A 93 -3.50 -3.41 -11.58
C PRO A 93 -2.56 -4.62 -11.43
N SER A 94 -2.19 -5.30 -12.52
CA SER A 94 -1.20 -6.38 -12.44
C SER A 94 0.20 -5.85 -12.11
N TYR A 95 0.59 -4.66 -12.58
CA TYR A 95 1.89 -4.08 -12.24
C TYR A 95 2.00 -3.69 -10.76
N ILE A 96 0.95 -3.11 -10.18
CA ILE A 96 0.92 -2.79 -8.73
C ILE A 96 0.83 -4.07 -7.90
N ALA A 97 0.06 -5.06 -8.33
CA ALA A 97 0.03 -6.36 -7.68
C ALA A 97 1.41 -7.03 -7.73
N ILE A 98 2.12 -6.97 -8.87
CA ILE A 98 3.49 -7.50 -9.02
C ILE A 98 4.45 -6.74 -8.10
N ILE A 99 4.40 -5.40 -8.08
CA ILE A 99 5.25 -4.60 -7.18
C ILE A 99 4.94 -4.91 -5.72
N GLY A 100 3.65 -4.98 -5.35
CA GLY A 100 3.20 -5.37 -4.01
C GLY A 100 3.69 -6.77 -3.63
N ILE A 101 3.59 -7.75 -4.54
CA ILE A 101 4.12 -9.11 -4.33
C ILE A 101 5.64 -9.10 -4.19
N ILE A 102 6.37 -8.34 -5.03
CA ILE A 102 7.83 -8.23 -4.93
C ILE A 102 8.23 -7.62 -3.59
N ILE A 103 7.54 -6.55 -3.17
CA ILE A 103 7.72 -5.91 -1.87
C ILE A 103 7.52 -6.96 -0.76
N ILE A 104 6.35 -7.63 -0.73
CA ILE A 104 6.02 -8.69 0.24
C ILE A 104 7.08 -9.82 0.28
N ILE A 105 7.52 -10.31 -0.87
CA ILE A 105 8.52 -11.39 -0.93
C ILE A 105 9.88 -10.89 -0.44
N SER A 106 10.26 -9.68 -0.81
CA SER A 106 11.55 -9.09 -0.44
C SER A 106 11.61 -8.80 1.06
N GLY A 107 10.55 -8.22 1.62
CA GLY A 107 10.47 -7.94 3.04
C GLY A 107 10.41 -9.20 3.90
N ALA A 108 9.62 -10.19 3.49
CA ALA A 108 9.63 -11.50 4.13
C ALA A 108 11.03 -12.14 4.10
N ALA A 109 11.75 -12.07 2.98
CA ALA A 109 13.09 -12.66 2.87
C ALA A 109 14.13 -11.98 3.78
N VAL A 110 14.09 -10.65 3.90
CA VAL A 110 14.95 -9.89 4.83
C VAL A 110 14.65 -10.29 6.28
N TYR A 111 13.36 -10.31 6.65
CA TYR A 111 12.91 -10.71 7.98
C TYR A 111 13.36 -12.13 8.37
N TYR A 112 13.18 -13.11 7.48
CA TYR A 112 13.60 -14.49 7.74
C TYR A 112 15.11 -14.63 7.91
N LYS A 113 15.90 -13.91 7.11
CA LYS A 113 17.36 -13.91 7.22
C LYS A 113 17.82 -13.38 8.57
N GLU A 114 17.27 -12.26 9.02
CA GLU A 114 17.63 -11.66 10.32
C GLU A 114 17.26 -12.56 11.49
N ARG A 115 16.09 -13.23 11.43
CA ARG A 115 15.66 -14.17 12.47
C ARG A 115 16.55 -15.43 12.54
N LEU A 116 17.01 -15.94 11.40
CA LEU A 116 17.96 -17.06 11.35
C LEU A 116 19.34 -16.66 11.87
N CYS A 117 19.81 -15.46 11.57
CA CYS A 117 21.10 -14.96 12.05
C CYS A 117 21.08 -14.59 13.54
N SER A 118 19.95 -14.10 14.07
CA SER A 118 19.81 -13.71 15.48
C SER A 118 19.54 -14.89 16.42
N GLY A 119 19.11 -16.04 15.91
CA GLY A 119 18.85 -17.26 16.72
C GLY A 119 20.06 -18.16 16.95
N SER A 120 21.25 -17.75 16.51
CA SER A 120 22.50 -18.52 16.60
C SER A 120 23.49 -18.00 17.67
N MET A 121 23.02 -17.22 18.64
CA MET A 121 23.81 -16.78 19.80
C MET A 121 23.25 -17.35 21.09
#